data_AF-A0A2N7B3H8-F1
#
_entry.id   AF-A0A2N7B3H8-F1
#
_cell.length_a   1.000
_cell.length_b   1.000
_cell.length_c   1.000
_cell.angle_alpha   90.00
_cell.angle_beta   90.00
_cell.angle_gamma   90.00
#
_symmetry.space_group_name_H-M   'P 1'
#
loop_
_entity.id
_entity.type
_entity.pdbx_description
1 polymer ?
#
loop_
_entity_poly.entity_id
_entity_poly.type
_entity_poly.pdbx_seq_one_letter_code
_entity_poly.pdbx_strand_id
1 'polypeptide(L)'
;MKTFGIVGGLGTLSGGDLFFKLLKSKAVLENQQDFHFLFEQHPYQQMNARLENEADLHSRKFYAYTTCKAFEAKQVDKVLLPCFASHGFIDQLQTELQIPILNLFDALSYYLKNTLKKDEKVGIIASDYVKKSKLFSRYFKDYELVFPSSQSLIMEAVYGPQGIKNGYLEGISLEYIYQACLELEQTGCRVIVPGITELSLLCEPLARRGIRLMDVNQIYVNYALASEIRKPSKEFKLGILGGVGPAATVDFMAKVIKNTPAQKDQDHIKMVVEQNPQIPDRTAHLLRNEADPTLAMFSTCKQLEAEGAQAIAIPCNTAHAFIEAIQPHLRIPIIHMLHVTIEHIIKQYGKAVKVGLLATSGTIESQVYHEIASKEGLSLLIPEPEFQKEVMASIYGPKGVKAGFSKGQCVEDLTKAIDHLTQRGAEVLILGCTELPLMFPDQTSIVSQGKRVELADPTTLLAKKCVHLALNV
;
A
#
# COMPACT_ATOMS: atom_id res chain seq x y z
N MET A 1 17.31 19.29 -3.10
CA MET A 1 16.21 19.79 -3.95
C MET A 1 14.90 19.18 -3.46
N LYS A 2 13.92 20.01 -3.11
CA LYS A 2 12.56 19.66 -2.69
C LYS A 2 11.62 19.80 -3.90
N THR A 3 10.86 18.76 -4.21
CA THR A 3 9.98 18.70 -5.37
C THR A 3 8.50 18.74 -4.96
N PHE A 4 7.73 19.68 -5.49
CA PHE A 4 6.32 19.87 -5.14
C PHE A 4 5.43 19.69 -6.37
N GLY A 5 4.36 18.90 -6.22
CA GLY A 5 3.34 18.72 -7.25
C GLY A 5 2.10 19.54 -6.93
N ILE A 6 1.57 20.29 -7.89
CA ILE A 6 0.35 21.08 -7.74
C ILE A 6 -0.71 20.54 -8.70
N VAL A 7 -1.84 20.09 -8.17
CA VAL A 7 -2.98 19.61 -8.97
C VAL A 7 -3.83 20.81 -9.43
N GLY A 8 -3.67 21.24 -10.68
CA GLY A 8 -4.33 22.44 -11.21
C GLY A 8 -5.80 22.25 -11.59
N GLY A 9 -6.16 21.13 -12.23
CA GLY A 9 -7.47 21.03 -12.90
C GLY A 9 -8.71 20.88 -12.01
N LEU A 10 -8.56 20.81 -10.69
CA LEU A 10 -9.71 20.81 -9.75
C LEU A 10 -10.21 22.23 -9.43
N GLY A 11 -9.37 23.25 -9.71
CA GLY A 11 -9.66 24.66 -9.58
C GLY A 11 -8.60 25.46 -10.34
N THR A 12 -8.79 25.65 -11.65
CA THR A 12 -7.74 26.16 -12.56
C THR A 12 -7.11 27.48 -12.10
N LEU A 13 -7.93 28.48 -11.79
CA LEU A 13 -7.43 29.79 -11.37
C LEU A 13 -6.75 29.72 -10.01
N SER A 14 -7.28 28.89 -9.11
CA SER A 14 -6.70 28.69 -7.78
C SER A 14 -5.37 27.94 -7.83
N GLY A 15 -5.26 26.92 -8.69
CA GLY A 15 -4.00 26.22 -8.94
C GLY A 15 -2.93 27.16 -9.49
N GLY A 16 -3.30 28.03 -10.45
CA GLY A 16 -2.42 29.07 -10.96
C GLY A 16 -2.00 30.08 -9.89
N ASP A 17 -2.93 30.57 -9.07
CA ASP A 17 -2.65 31.47 -7.95
C ASP A 17 -1.71 30.84 -6.91
N LEU A 18 -1.97 29.59 -6.52
CA LEU A 18 -1.12 28.85 -5.59
C LEU A 18 0.29 28.66 -6.15
N PHE A 19 0.41 28.29 -7.43
CA PHE A 19 1.69 28.13 -8.11
C PHE A 19 2.47 29.45 -8.17
N PHE A 20 1.80 30.55 -8.53
CA PHE A 20 2.41 31.88 -8.51
C PHE A 20 2.87 32.29 -7.11
N LYS A 21 2.06 32.01 -6.07
CA LYS A 21 2.39 32.25 -4.66
C LYS A 21 3.59 31.43 -4.18
N LEU A 22 3.75 30.20 -4.64
CA LEU A 22 4.95 29.39 -4.39
C LEU A 22 6.18 30.07 -4.99
N LEU A 23 6.12 30.44 -6.27
CA LEU A 23 7.26 31.02 -7.00
C LEU A 23 7.71 32.37 -6.41
N LYS A 24 6.78 33.21 -5.96
CA LYS A 24 7.10 34.52 -5.36
C LYS A 24 7.42 34.47 -3.86
N SER A 25 7.33 33.30 -3.22
CA SER A 25 7.62 33.17 -1.80
C SER A 25 9.08 33.54 -1.53
N LYS A 26 9.33 34.35 -0.49
CA LYS A 26 10.68 34.80 -0.12
C LYS A 26 11.65 33.62 0.05
N ALA A 27 11.21 32.56 0.74
CA ALA A 27 12.04 31.36 0.96
C ALA A 27 12.44 30.66 -0.34
N VAL A 28 11.60 30.71 -1.38
CA VAL A 28 11.86 30.13 -2.70
C VAL A 28 12.76 31.05 -3.51
N LEU A 29 12.50 32.35 -3.52
CA LEU A 29 13.31 33.34 -4.23
C LEU A 29 14.76 33.38 -3.73
N GLU A 30 14.97 33.21 -2.42
CA GLU A 30 16.30 33.19 -1.81
C GLU A 30 17.07 31.88 -2.08
N ASN A 31 16.38 30.78 -2.40
CA ASN A 31 16.98 29.45 -2.53
C ASN A 31 16.45 28.68 -3.77
N GLN A 32 16.35 29.34 -4.92
CA GLN A 32 15.66 28.77 -6.10
C GLN A 32 16.18 27.39 -6.54
N GLN A 33 17.49 27.14 -6.40
CA GLN A 33 18.12 25.86 -6.77
C GLN A 33 17.66 24.69 -5.88
N ASP A 34 17.11 24.98 -4.70
CA ASP A 34 16.60 23.96 -3.78
C ASP A 34 15.17 23.53 -4.09
N PHE A 35 14.48 24.15 -5.04
CA PHE A 35 13.07 23.89 -5.31
C PHE A 35 12.81 23.47 -6.76
N HIS A 36 11.98 22.46 -6.93
CA HIS A 36 11.44 22.04 -8.21
C HIS A 36 9.91 21.94 -8.10
N PHE A 37 9.18 22.63 -8.97
CA PHE A 37 7.73 22.64 -8.97
C PHE A 37 7.17 22.01 -10.24
N LEU A 38 6.22 21.10 -10.08
CA LEU A 38 5.46 20.52 -11.18
C LEU A 38 4.00 20.96 -11.05
N PHE A 39 3.47 21.61 -12.08
CA PHE A 39 2.08 22.02 -12.17
C PHE A 39 1.38 21.19 -13.25
N GLU A 40 0.43 20.35 -12.85
CA GLU A 40 -0.31 19.49 -13.77
C GLU A 40 -1.74 20.03 -13.94
N GLN A 41 -2.02 20.49 -15.16
CA GLN A 41 -3.29 21.07 -15.55
C GLN A 41 -3.88 20.25 -16.70
N HIS A 42 -4.59 19.18 -16.36
CA HIS A 42 -5.38 18.42 -17.33
C HIS A 42 -6.85 18.88 -17.33
N PRO A 43 -7.51 18.97 -18.50
CA PRO A 43 -8.92 19.31 -18.58
C PRO A 43 -9.76 18.35 -17.74
N TYR A 44 -10.53 18.92 -16.80
CA TYR A 44 -11.50 18.17 -16.01
C TYR A 44 -12.90 18.59 -16.46
N GLN A 45 -13.64 17.67 -17.11
CA GLN A 45 -14.90 17.99 -17.80
C GLN A 45 -15.98 18.61 -16.89
N GLN A 46 -15.93 18.35 -15.58
CA GLN A 46 -16.91 18.85 -14.59
C GLN A 46 -16.33 19.95 -13.69
N MET A 47 -15.29 20.66 -14.14
CA MET A 47 -14.60 21.66 -13.31
C MET A 47 -15.50 22.81 -12.85
N ASN A 48 -16.36 23.30 -13.75
CA ASN A 48 -17.28 24.40 -13.51
C ASN A 48 -18.65 23.95 -12.99
N ALA A 49 -18.89 22.63 -12.92
CA ALA A 49 -20.13 22.10 -12.36
C ALA A 49 -20.20 22.41 -10.86
N ARG A 50 -21.41 22.78 -10.40
CA ARG A 50 -21.73 22.79 -8.98
C ARG A 50 -21.63 21.36 -8.46
N LEU A 51 -21.03 21.19 -7.29
CA LEU A 51 -21.10 19.92 -6.58
C LEU A 51 -22.44 19.91 -5.85
N GLU A 52 -23.39 19.11 -6.32
CA GLU A 52 -24.74 19.06 -5.76
C GLU A 52 -24.93 17.82 -4.88
N ASN A 53 -24.24 16.72 -5.20
CA ASN A 53 -24.33 15.45 -4.47
C ASN A 53 -22.97 14.71 -4.39
N GLU A 54 -22.94 13.60 -3.63
CA GLU A 54 -21.73 12.77 -3.47
C GLU A 54 -21.33 12.02 -4.76
N ALA A 55 -22.28 11.71 -5.66
CA ALA A 55 -21.99 11.02 -6.91
C ALA A 55 -21.14 11.89 -7.85
N ASP A 56 -21.24 13.22 -7.75
CA ASP A 56 -20.40 14.19 -8.49
C ASP A 56 -18.92 14.21 -8.03
N LEU A 57 -18.57 13.49 -6.96
CA LEU A 57 -17.20 13.44 -6.43
C LEU A 57 -16.36 12.30 -6.99
N HIS A 58 -16.95 11.24 -7.54
CA HIS A 58 -16.20 10.07 -8.01
C HIS A 58 -15.20 10.43 -9.10
N SER A 59 -15.64 11.19 -10.10
CA SER A 59 -14.80 11.73 -11.17
C SER A 59 -13.67 12.62 -10.62
N ARG A 60 -13.94 13.44 -9.60
CA ARG A 60 -12.92 14.25 -8.92
C ARG A 60 -11.90 13.40 -8.16
N LYS A 61 -12.35 12.35 -7.48
CA LYS A 61 -11.47 11.39 -6.77
C LYS A 61 -10.51 10.72 -7.74
N PHE A 62 -11.03 10.17 -8.84
CA PHE A 62 -10.20 9.49 -9.84
C PHE A 62 -9.24 10.45 -10.54
N TYR A 63 -9.69 11.67 -10.87
CA TYR A 63 -8.81 12.71 -11.38
C TYR A 63 -7.66 13.01 -10.41
N ALA A 64 -7.98 13.33 -9.14
CA ALA A 64 -6.98 13.63 -8.13
C ALA A 64 -5.98 12.48 -7.94
N TYR A 65 -6.48 11.24 -7.84
CA TYR A 65 -5.66 10.04 -7.73
C TYR A 65 -4.71 9.88 -8.93
N THR A 66 -5.22 10.04 -10.15
CA THR A 66 -4.45 9.85 -11.39
C THR A 66 -3.33 10.89 -11.49
N THR A 67 -3.63 12.16 -11.23
CA THR A 67 -2.63 13.23 -11.22
C THR A 67 -1.59 13.02 -10.10
N CYS A 68 -2.03 12.60 -8.90
CA CYS A 68 -1.10 12.28 -7.82
C CYS A 68 -0.22 11.07 -8.18
N LYS A 69 -0.75 10.01 -8.80
CA LYS A 69 0.08 8.88 -9.26
C LYS A 69 1.11 9.30 -10.31
N ALA A 70 0.78 10.23 -11.20
CA ALA A 70 1.75 10.78 -12.14
C ALA A 70 2.87 11.54 -11.42
N PHE A 71 2.56 12.30 -10.35
CA PHE A 71 3.57 12.93 -9.50
C PHE A 71 4.46 11.92 -8.77
N GLU A 72 3.89 10.81 -8.30
CA GLU A 72 4.63 9.72 -7.66
C GLU A 72 5.66 9.09 -8.60
N ALA A 73 5.28 8.83 -9.85
CA ALA A 73 6.19 8.34 -10.88
C ALA A 73 7.34 9.33 -11.18
N LYS A 74 7.09 10.63 -10.99
CA LYS A 74 8.09 11.71 -11.13
C LYS A 74 8.88 11.99 -9.83
N GLN A 75 8.71 11.16 -8.80
CA GLN A 75 9.41 11.28 -7.51
C GLN A 75 9.18 12.64 -6.82
N VAL A 76 7.96 13.18 -6.94
CA VAL A 76 7.54 14.37 -6.19
C VAL A 76 7.55 14.08 -4.69
N ASP A 77 8.06 15.02 -3.88
CA ASP A 77 8.16 14.85 -2.44
C ASP A 77 6.83 15.05 -1.71
N LYS A 78 5.99 15.98 -2.21
CA LYS A 78 4.65 16.24 -1.66
C LYS A 78 3.73 16.93 -2.65
N VAL A 79 2.42 16.72 -2.48
CA VAL A 79 1.38 17.29 -3.37
C VAL A 79 0.54 18.32 -2.66
N LEU A 80 0.26 19.42 -3.36
CA LEU A 80 -0.75 20.42 -3.01
C LEU A 80 -2.02 20.22 -3.85
N LEU A 81 -3.16 20.19 -3.16
CA LEU A 81 -4.47 19.96 -3.74
C LEU A 81 -5.37 21.18 -3.51
N PRO A 82 -5.34 22.23 -4.35
CA PRO A 82 -6.03 23.51 -4.11
C PRO A 82 -7.56 23.48 -4.25
N CYS A 83 -8.24 22.55 -3.57
CA CYS A 83 -9.68 22.38 -3.61
C CYS A 83 -10.21 21.90 -2.25
N PHE A 84 -11.06 22.70 -1.59
CA PHE A 84 -11.68 22.34 -0.32
C PHE A 84 -12.51 21.05 -0.41
N ALA A 85 -13.28 20.88 -1.48
CA ALA A 85 -14.12 19.70 -1.65
C ALA A 85 -13.31 18.40 -1.71
N SER A 86 -12.11 18.44 -2.32
CA SER A 86 -11.25 17.26 -2.43
C SER A 86 -10.67 16.80 -1.09
N HIS A 87 -10.63 17.69 -0.09
CA HIS A 87 -10.23 17.33 1.26
C HIS A 87 -11.31 16.56 2.03
N GLY A 88 -12.53 16.45 1.48
CA GLY A 88 -13.54 15.52 1.99
C GLY A 88 -13.18 14.05 1.81
N PHE A 89 -12.25 13.74 0.90
CA PHE A 89 -11.80 12.38 0.60
C PHE A 89 -10.28 12.25 0.55
N ILE A 90 -9.53 13.22 1.11
CA ILE A 90 -8.07 13.18 1.11
C ILE A 90 -7.53 11.93 1.83
N ASP A 91 -8.18 11.50 2.91
CA ASP A 91 -7.81 10.28 3.64
C ASP A 91 -7.87 9.05 2.71
N GLN A 92 -8.88 8.96 1.83
CA GLN A 92 -9.01 7.87 0.84
C GLN A 92 -7.89 7.93 -0.22
N LEU A 93 -7.53 9.13 -0.69
CA LEU A 93 -6.41 9.28 -1.61
C LEU A 93 -5.09 8.88 -0.95
N GLN A 94 -4.89 9.32 0.29
CA GLN A 94 -3.64 9.09 1.02
C GLN A 94 -3.42 7.60 1.31
N THR A 95 -4.48 6.82 1.54
CA THR A 95 -4.40 5.35 1.69
C THR A 95 -3.84 4.66 0.43
N GLU A 96 -4.12 5.19 -0.76
CA GLU A 96 -3.71 4.58 -2.03
C GLU A 96 -2.41 5.16 -2.64
N LEU A 97 -1.88 6.23 -2.06
CA LEU A 97 -0.71 6.97 -2.56
C LEU A 97 0.45 6.91 -1.56
N GLN A 98 1.68 6.69 -2.06
CA GLN A 98 2.88 6.74 -1.22
C GLN A 98 3.42 8.17 -1.11
N ILE A 99 3.12 9.04 -2.08
CA ILE A 99 3.41 10.47 -1.96
C ILE A 99 2.46 11.13 -0.94
N PRO A 100 2.98 11.99 -0.06
CA PRO A 100 2.14 12.72 0.89
C PRO A 100 1.36 13.83 0.18
N ILE A 101 0.06 13.90 0.45
CA ILE A 101 -0.82 15.01 0.06
C ILE A 101 -0.97 15.92 1.27
N LEU A 102 -0.58 17.18 1.14
CA LEU A 102 -0.75 18.14 2.22
C LEU A 102 -2.21 18.54 2.38
N ASN A 103 -2.72 18.51 3.61
CA ASN A 103 -4.09 18.88 3.89
C ASN A 103 -4.21 20.40 4.11
N LEU A 104 -5.00 21.07 3.26
CA LEU A 104 -5.32 22.50 3.36
C LEU A 104 -5.98 22.84 4.71
N PHE A 105 -6.84 21.98 5.24
CA PHE A 105 -7.48 22.24 6.53
C PHE A 105 -6.49 22.18 7.69
N ASP A 106 -5.44 21.34 7.61
CA ASP A 106 -4.38 21.34 8.62
C ASP A 106 -3.58 22.65 8.59
N ALA A 107 -3.27 23.15 7.38
CA ALA A 107 -2.62 24.44 7.19
C ALA A 107 -3.43 25.59 7.80
N LEU A 108 -4.74 25.62 7.53
CA LEU A 108 -5.64 26.65 8.07
C LEU A 108 -5.82 26.51 9.57
N SER A 109 -5.98 25.29 10.09
CA SER A 109 -6.11 25.04 11.52
C SER A 109 -4.86 25.47 12.28
N TYR A 110 -3.69 25.17 11.73
CA TYR A 110 -2.41 25.63 12.28
C TYR A 110 -2.33 27.16 12.30
N TYR A 111 -2.71 27.83 11.22
CA TYR A 111 -2.71 29.29 11.15
C TYR A 111 -3.69 29.93 12.15
N LEU A 112 -4.93 29.42 12.20
CA LEU A 112 -5.98 29.95 13.08
C LEU A 112 -5.61 29.81 14.55
N LYS A 113 -5.05 28.66 14.97
CA LYS A 113 -4.60 28.45 16.37
C LYS A 113 -3.53 29.45 16.83
N ASN A 114 -2.74 29.97 15.90
CA ASN A 114 -1.73 30.99 16.19
C ASN A 114 -2.26 32.43 16.07
N THR A 115 -3.47 32.61 15.57
CA THR A 115 -4.06 33.93 15.26
C THR A 115 -5.24 34.27 16.14
N LEU A 116 -6.02 33.26 16.56
CA LEU A 116 -7.29 33.40 17.26
C LEU A 116 -7.24 32.72 18.63
N LYS A 117 -8.10 33.19 19.51
CA LYS A 117 -8.43 32.52 20.78
C LYS A 117 -9.57 31.54 20.55
N LYS A 118 -9.67 30.57 21.46
CA LYS A 118 -10.81 29.64 21.51
C LYS A 118 -12.12 30.41 21.61
N ASP A 119 -13.16 29.88 20.97
CA ASP A 119 -14.54 30.37 20.93
C ASP A 119 -14.72 31.72 20.19
N GLU A 120 -13.66 32.28 19.58
CA GLU A 120 -13.82 33.44 18.69
C GLU A 120 -14.62 33.07 17.42
N LYS A 121 -15.36 34.04 16.89
CA LYS A 121 -16.18 33.87 15.69
C LYS A 121 -15.33 33.88 14.42
N VAL A 122 -15.52 32.87 13.58
CA VAL A 122 -14.88 32.70 12.28
C VAL A 122 -15.96 32.70 11.21
N GLY A 123 -15.93 33.70 10.34
CA GLY A 123 -16.84 33.79 9.21
C GLY A 123 -16.38 32.89 8.07
N ILE A 124 -17.28 32.10 7.47
CA ILE A 124 -16.96 31.14 6.42
C ILE A 124 -17.77 31.44 5.16
N ILE A 125 -17.10 31.72 4.04
CA ILE A 125 -17.72 31.87 2.72
C ILE A 125 -17.45 30.62 1.89
N ALA A 126 -18.38 29.67 1.86
CA ALA A 126 -18.19 28.36 1.26
C ALA A 126 -19.26 28.03 0.22
N SER A 127 -18.94 27.08 -0.67
CA SER A 127 -19.96 26.49 -1.56
C SER A 127 -20.95 25.65 -0.78
N ASP A 128 -22.12 25.38 -1.38
CA ASP A 128 -23.16 24.56 -0.76
C ASP A 128 -22.63 23.20 -0.29
N TYR A 129 -21.86 22.53 -1.15
CA TYR A 129 -21.24 21.26 -0.85
C TYR A 129 -20.31 21.34 0.36
N VAL A 130 -19.35 22.28 0.34
CA VAL A 130 -18.35 22.39 1.42
C VAL A 130 -19.03 22.75 2.74
N LYS A 131 -20.03 23.63 2.72
CA LYS A 131 -20.86 23.96 3.90
C LYS A 131 -21.57 22.73 4.47
N LYS A 132 -22.18 21.91 3.61
CA LYS A 132 -22.90 20.69 4.02
C LYS A 132 -21.98 19.56 4.47
N SER A 133 -20.75 19.50 3.96
CA SER A 133 -19.76 18.44 4.25
C SER A 133 -19.27 18.38 5.70
N LYS A 134 -19.57 19.40 6.52
CA LYS A 134 -19.08 19.56 7.91
C LYS A 134 -17.55 19.57 8.05
N LEU A 135 -16.79 19.73 6.96
CA LEU A 135 -15.33 19.79 7.01
C LEU A 135 -14.85 20.93 7.92
N PHE A 136 -15.39 22.13 7.76
CA PHE A 136 -15.07 23.24 8.65
C PHE A 136 -15.35 22.92 10.12
N SER A 137 -16.50 22.36 10.45
CA SER A 137 -16.83 21.96 11.82
C SER A 137 -15.89 20.87 12.38
N ARG A 138 -15.41 19.95 11.54
CA ARG A 138 -14.44 18.90 11.94
C ARG A 138 -13.09 19.52 12.32
N TYR A 139 -12.58 20.46 11.53
CA TYR A 139 -11.23 21.00 11.71
C TYR A 139 -11.18 22.23 12.63
N PHE A 140 -12.23 23.05 12.64
CA PHE A 140 -12.30 24.32 13.37
C PHE A 140 -13.21 24.23 14.61
N LYS A 141 -13.18 23.07 15.30
CA LYS A 141 -14.02 22.77 16.47
C LYS A 141 -13.87 23.73 17.66
N ASP A 142 -12.78 24.49 17.69
CA ASP A 142 -12.42 25.41 18.77
C ASP A 142 -12.99 26.83 18.53
N TYR A 143 -13.80 27.04 17.48
CA TYR A 143 -14.30 28.36 17.07
C TYR A 143 -15.81 28.34 16.79
N GLU A 144 -16.46 29.49 16.93
CA GLU A 144 -17.86 29.67 16.51
C GLU A 144 -17.89 29.95 15.00
N LEU A 145 -18.47 29.05 14.21
CA LEU A 145 -18.53 29.19 12.76
C LEU A 145 -19.79 29.94 12.33
N VAL A 146 -19.61 31.05 11.61
CA VAL A 146 -20.71 31.88 11.09
C VAL A 146 -20.69 31.83 9.56
N PHE A 147 -21.86 31.69 8.95
CA PHE A 147 -22.01 31.67 7.48
C PHE A 147 -22.91 32.83 7.05
N PRO A 148 -22.67 33.45 5.88
CA PRO A 148 -23.58 34.45 5.33
C PRO A 148 -24.96 33.86 5.05
N SER A 149 -25.99 34.71 5.16
CA SER A 149 -27.39 34.35 4.90
C SER A 149 -27.68 34.11 3.42
N SER A 150 -27.07 34.91 2.54
CA SER A 150 -27.37 34.91 1.09
C SER A 150 -26.54 33.89 0.30
N GLN A 151 -26.74 32.60 0.57
CA GLN A 151 -26.00 31.51 -0.05
C GLN A 151 -26.12 31.47 -1.59
N SER A 152 -27.30 31.78 -2.15
CA SER A 152 -27.54 31.78 -3.60
C SER A 152 -26.67 32.81 -4.34
N LEU A 153 -26.45 33.98 -3.75
CA LEU A 153 -25.61 35.04 -4.31
C LEU A 153 -24.13 34.65 -4.31
N ILE A 154 -23.67 33.94 -3.27
CA ILE A 154 -22.31 33.38 -3.24
C ILE A 154 -22.12 32.36 -4.37
N MET A 155 -23.11 31.48 -4.57
CA MET A 155 -23.06 30.48 -5.63
C MET A 155 -23.09 31.14 -7.02
N GLU A 156 -23.86 32.22 -7.21
CA GLU A 156 -23.86 33.00 -8.44
C GLU A 156 -22.52 33.73 -8.66
N ALA A 157 -21.97 34.35 -7.62
CA ALA A 157 -20.69 35.05 -7.68
C ALA A 157 -19.53 34.14 -8.10
N VAL A 158 -19.56 32.87 -7.69
CA VAL A 158 -18.47 31.92 -7.97
C VAL A 158 -18.71 31.14 -9.25
N TYR A 159 -19.91 30.59 -9.44
CA TYR A 159 -20.22 29.61 -10.49
C TYR A 159 -21.11 30.16 -11.61
N GLY A 160 -21.64 31.38 -11.48
CA GLY A 160 -22.48 32.01 -12.50
C GLY A 160 -21.72 32.31 -13.80
N PRO A 161 -22.40 32.72 -14.87
CA PRO A 161 -21.78 33.01 -16.16
C PRO A 161 -20.67 34.07 -16.06
N GLN A 162 -20.88 35.10 -15.23
CA GLN A 162 -19.89 36.12 -14.88
C GLN A 162 -19.23 35.83 -13.52
N GLY A 163 -19.07 34.55 -13.19
CA GLY A 163 -18.54 34.11 -11.91
C GLY A 163 -17.01 34.14 -11.84
N ILE A 164 -16.50 34.11 -10.62
CA ILE A 164 -15.06 34.13 -10.29
C ILE A 164 -14.31 32.98 -10.97
N LYS A 165 -14.92 31.79 -11.07
CA LYS A 165 -14.29 30.64 -11.76
C LYS A 165 -14.08 30.85 -13.26
N ASN A 166 -14.81 31.78 -13.86
CA ASN A 166 -14.66 32.18 -15.27
C ASN A 166 -13.74 33.41 -15.43
N GLY A 167 -13.05 33.84 -14.36
CA GLY A 167 -12.09 34.95 -14.41
C GLY A 167 -12.67 36.33 -14.10
N TYR A 168 -13.96 36.43 -13.76
CA TYR A 168 -14.58 37.71 -13.40
C TYR A 168 -14.31 38.03 -11.92
N LEU A 169 -13.22 38.75 -11.67
CA LEU A 169 -12.75 39.14 -10.33
C LEU A 169 -13.24 40.53 -9.88
N GLU A 170 -14.03 41.20 -10.72
CA GLU A 170 -14.58 42.54 -10.52
C GLU A 170 -16.09 42.55 -10.82
N GLY A 171 -16.74 43.69 -10.64
CA GLY A 171 -18.15 43.85 -10.96
C GLY A 171 -19.07 43.08 -10.00
N ILE A 172 -20.10 42.44 -10.56
CA ILE A 172 -21.20 41.86 -9.76
C ILE A 172 -20.74 40.68 -8.88
N SER A 173 -19.80 39.87 -9.36
CA SER A 173 -19.25 38.74 -8.59
C SER A 173 -18.49 39.22 -7.36
N LEU A 174 -17.65 40.25 -7.51
CA LEU A 174 -16.97 40.90 -6.39
C LEU A 174 -17.96 41.56 -5.42
N GLU A 175 -19.01 42.20 -5.93
CA GLU A 175 -20.01 42.86 -5.08
C GLU A 175 -20.76 41.87 -4.20
N TYR A 176 -21.17 40.73 -4.74
CA TYR A 176 -21.83 39.68 -3.94
C TYR A 176 -20.92 39.11 -2.85
N ILE A 177 -19.62 38.91 -3.12
CA ILE A 177 -18.68 38.48 -2.09
C ILE A 177 -18.42 39.60 -1.07
N TYR A 178 -18.33 40.85 -1.51
CA TYR A 178 -18.16 42.00 -0.62
C TYR A 178 -19.32 42.14 0.37
N GLN A 179 -20.57 42.02 -0.09
CA GLN A 179 -21.75 42.06 0.78
C GLN A 179 -21.77 40.90 1.79
N ALA A 180 -21.41 39.70 1.36
CA ALA A 180 -21.28 38.55 2.26
C ALA A 180 -20.19 38.78 3.33
N CYS A 181 -19.08 39.41 2.97
CA CYS A 181 -18.03 39.78 3.94
C CYS A 181 -18.52 40.84 4.94
N LEU A 182 -19.21 41.88 4.49
CA LEU A 182 -19.78 42.91 5.36
C LEU A 182 -20.76 42.32 6.39
N GLU A 183 -21.62 41.41 5.95
CA GLU A 183 -22.53 40.68 6.84
C GLU A 183 -21.73 39.95 7.94
N LEU A 184 -20.67 39.22 7.56
CA LEU A 184 -19.84 38.49 8.52
C LEU A 184 -19.10 39.43 9.49
N GLU A 185 -18.58 40.56 9.04
CA GLU A 185 -17.97 41.56 9.94
C GLU A 185 -19.00 42.12 10.94
N GLN A 186 -20.23 42.42 10.49
CA GLN A 186 -21.31 42.90 11.36
C GLN A 186 -21.74 41.87 12.43
N THR A 187 -21.61 40.58 12.14
CA THR A 187 -21.88 39.50 13.12
C THR A 187 -20.77 39.31 14.17
N GLY A 188 -19.68 40.09 14.06
CA GLY A 188 -18.53 40.07 14.98
C GLY A 188 -17.48 39.02 14.63
N CYS A 189 -17.45 38.51 13.39
CA CYS A 189 -16.41 37.58 12.95
C CYS A 189 -15.03 38.25 13.00
N ARG A 190 -14.07 37.61 13.68
CA ARG A 190 -12.71 38.14 13.83
C ARG A 190 -11.89 38.01 12.54
N VAL A 191 -12.15 36.96 11.78
CA VAL A 191 -11.57 36.65 10.47
C VAL A 191 -12.64 36.06 9.56
N ILE A 192 -12.44 36.20 8.26
CA ILE A 192 -13.26 35.58 7.22
C ILE A 192 -12.40 34.60 6.44
N VAL A 193 -12.77 33.32 6.47
CA VAL A 193 -12.09 32.22 5.77
C VAL A 193 -12.89 31.84 4.53
N PRO A 194 -12.33 31.97 3.32
CA PRO A 194 -12.96 31.43 2.14
C PRO A 194 -12.89 29.88 2.14
N GLY A 195 -14.03 29.24 1.87
CA GLY A 195 -14.18 27.80 1.62
C GLY A 195 -14.25 27.43 0.14
N ILE A 196 -13.79 28.35 -0.71
CA ILE A 196 -13.58 28.18 -2.16
C ILE A 196 -12.23 28.83 -2.43
N THR A 197 -11.27 28.07 -2.96
CA THR A 197 -9.86 28.51 -3.01
C THR A 197 -9.66 29.67 -3.99
N GLU A 198 -10.47 29.77 -5.05
CA GLU A 198 -10.46 30.90 -5.99
C GLU A 198 -10.82 32.25 -5.36
N LEU A 199 -11.52 32.27 -4.21
CA LEU A 199 -11.80 33.54 -3.50
C LEU A 199 -10.54 34.22 -2.98
N SER A 200 -9.41 33.50 -2.88
CA SER A 200 -8.11 34.10 -2.53
C SER A 200 -7.68 35.16 -3.54
N LEU A 201 -8.15 35.08 -4.79
CA LEU A 201 -7.89 36.08 -5.84
C LEU A 201 -8.57 37.43 -5.52
N LEU A 202 -9.59 37.44 -4.67
CA LEU A 202 -10.32 38.66 -4.29
C LEU A 202 -9.73 39.36 -3.06
N CYS A 203 -8.69 38.83 -2.43
CA CYS A 203 -8.11 39.41 -1.22
C CYS A 203 -7.69 40.87 -1.42
N GLU A 204 -7.02 41.19 -2.53
CA GLU A 204 -6.57 42.57 -2.82
C GLU A 204 -7.74 43.51 -3.19
N PRO A 205 -8.65 43.17 -4.13
CA PRO A 205 -9.83 43.98 -4.41
C PRO A 205 -10.69 44.26 -3.17
N LEU A 206 -10.89 43.28 -2.30
CA LEU A 206 -11.65 43.44 -1.05
C LEU A 206 -10.89 44.31 -0.03
N ALA A 207 -9.58 44.14 0.10
CA ALA A 207 -8.75 44.95 1.00
C ALA A 207 -8.77 46.44 0.64
N ARG A 208 -8.78 46.77 -0.66
CA ARG A 208 -8.95 48.17 -1.12
C ARG A 208 -10.29 48.79 -0.69
N ARG A 209 -11.28 47.95 -0.38
CA ARG A 209 -12.60 48.36 0.13
C ARG A 209 -12.74 48.18 1.64
N GLY A 210 -11.64 47.94 2.36
CA GLY A 210 -11.62 47.83 3.83
C GLY A 210 -11.91 46.44 4.39
N ILE A 211 -12.20 45.45 3.53
CA ILE A 211 -12.51 44.08 3.95
C ILE A 211 -11.24 43.22 4.00
N ARG A 212 -11.01 42.50 5.10
CA ARG A 212 -9.88 41.56 5.21
C ARG A 212 -10.33 40.12 5.07
N LEU A 213 -10.26 39.61 3.84
CA LEU A 213 -10.43 38.19 3.55
C LEU A 213 -9.12 37.43 3.78
N MET A 214 -9.18 36.24 4.37
CA MET A 214 -8.01 35.39 4.56
C MET A 214 -7.53 34.79 3.22
N ASP A 215 -6.24 34.94 2.94
CA ASP A 215 -5.60 34.32 1.77
C ASP A 215 -5.22 32.86 2.07
N VAL A 216 -6.16 31.94 1.84
CA VAL A 216 -5.97 30.52 2.14
C VAL A 216 -4.92 29.86 1.26
N ASN A 217 -4.74 30.33 0.01
CA ASN A 217 -3.69 29.85 -0.87
C ASN A 217 -2.31 30.26 -0.35
N GLN A 218 -2.14 31.49 0.13
CA GLN A 218 -0.86 31.93 0.72
C GLN A 218 -0.54 31.17 2.02
N ILE A 219 -1.55 30.93 2.87
CA ILE A 219 -1.37 30.10 4.08
C ILE A 219 -0.94 28.68 3.71
N TYR A 220 -1.56 28.11 2.68
CA TYR A 220 -1.23 26.76 2.22
C TYR A 220 0.20 26.67 1.66
N VAL A 221 0.66 27.67 0.91
CA VAL A 221 2.06 27.80 0.46
C VAL A 221 3.01 27.84 1.65
N ASN A 222 2.74 28.69 2.64
CA ASN A 222 3.60 28.84 3.81
C ASN A 222 3.71 27.50 4.57
N TYR A 223 2.58 26.81 4.74
CA TYR A 223 2.55 25.49 5.37
C TYR A 223 3.30 24.44 4.55
N ALA A 224 3.17 24.44 3.23
CA ALA A 224 3.86 23.50 2.36
C ALA A 224 5.39 23.64 2.40
N LEU A 225 5.87 24.88 2.46
CA LEU A 225 7.30 25.19 2.54
C LEU A 225 7.88 24.87 3.93
N ALA A 226 7.11 25.10 4.99
CA ALA A 226 7.54 24.85 6.38
C ALA A 226 7.40 23.39 6.83
N SER A 227 6.44 22.64 6.27
CA SER A 227 6.18 21.25 6.67
C SER A 227 7.33 20.31 6.31
N GLU A 228 7.67 19.42 7.23
CA GLU A 228 8.54 18.28 6.94
C GLU A 228 7.84 17.26 6.04
N ILE A 229 8.62 16.51 5.27
CA ILE A 229 8.10 15.40 4.46
C ILE A 229 7.87 14.22 5.39
N ARG A 230 6.62 14.00 5.79
CA ARG A 230 6.22 12.78 6.48
C ARG A 230 5.62 11.82 5.46
N LYS A 231 6.34 10.76 5.11
CA LYS A 231 5.77 9.70 4.28
C LYS A 231 4.68 8.98 5.08
N PRO A 232 3.52 8.71 4.45
CA PRO A 232 2.46 7.94 5.11
C PRO A 232 2.99 6.56 5.54
N SER A 233 2.57 6.09 6.72
CA SER A 233 2.79 4.70 7.13
C SER A 233 1.97 3.79 6.22
N LYS A 234 2.62 2.81 5.59
CA LYS A 234 1.93 1.85 4.72
C LYS A 234 1.37 0.70 5.55
N GLU A 235 0.15 0.28 5.22
CA GLU A 235 -0.30 -1.06 5.61
C GLU A 235 0.62 -2.10 5.00
N PHE A 236 0.98 -3.12 5.79
CA PHE A 236 1.86 -4.18 5.35
C PHE A 236 1.34 -4.88 4.09
N LYS A 237 2.16 -4.89 3.03
CA LYS A 237 1.88 -5.63 1.80
C LYS A 237 2.84 -6.81 1.63
N LEU A 238 2.30 -8.02 1.53
CA LEU A 238 3.07 -9.23 1.25
C LEU A 238 3.17 -9.45 -0.27
N GLY A 239 4.40 -9.57 -0.78
CA GLY A 239 4.67 -10.02 -2.14
C GLY A 239 4.82 -11.54 -2.19
N ILE A 240 4.25 -12.20 -3.20
CA ILE A 240 4.34 -13.66 -3.38
C ILE A 240 4.93 -13.93 -4.77
N LEU A 241 6.15 -14.48 -4.81
CA LEU A 241 6.72 -15.05 -6.03
C LEU A 241 6.14 -16.45 -6.18
N GLY A 242 5.08 -16.54 -6.98
CA GLY A 242 4.30 -17.75 -7.20
C GLY A 242 4.64 -18.47 -8.49
N GLY A 243 3.76 -19.41 -8.88
CA GLY A 243 3.89 -20.18 -10.12
C GLY A 243 4.88 -21.34 -10.09
N VAL A 244 5.55 -21.57 -8.97
CA VAL A 244 6.67 -22.53 -8.84
C VAL A 244 6.43 -23.72 -7.88
N GLY A 245 5.23 -24.29 -7.74
CA GLY A 245 4.15 -24.38 -8.75
C GLY A 245 2.87 -23.58 -8.47
N PRO A 246 1.93 -23.55 -9.44
CA PRO A 246 0.71 -22.75 -9.31
C PRO A 246 -0.20 -23.15 -8.14
N ALA A 247 -0.42 -24.45 -7.96
CA ALA A 247 -1.26 -24.99 -6.89
C ALA A 247 -0.69 -24.69 -5.49
N ALA A 248 0.64 -24.83 -5.33
CA ALA A 248 1.33 -24.48 -4.10
C ALA A 248 1.19 -22.99 -3.74
N THR A 249 1.13 -22.11 -4.74
CA THR A 249 0.93 -20.68 -4.50
C THR A 249 -0.47 -20.39 -3.98
N VAL A 250 -1.49 -21.01 -4.57
CA VAL A 250 -2.89 -20.86 -4.11
C VAL A 250 -3.06 -21.42 -2.70
N ASP A 251 -2.47 -22.59 -2.42
CA ASP A 251 -2.45 -23.18 -1.08
C ASP A 251 -1.76 -22.27 -0.06
N PHE A 252 -0.62 -21.67 -0.42
CA PHE A 252 0.05 -20.69 0.43
C PHE A 252 -0.83 -19.47 0.73
N MET A 253 -1.51 -18.90 -0.27
CA MET A 253 -2.44 -17.79 -0.07
C MET A 253 -3.59 -18.19 0.88
N ALA A 254 -4.17 -19.38 0.69
CA ALA A 254 -5.21 -19.90 1.56
C ALA A 254 -4.71 -20.05 3.01
N LYS A 255 -3.46 -20.50 3.19
CA LYS A 255 -2.82 -20.61 4.52
C LYS A 255 -2.55 -19.24 5.15
N VAL A 256 -2.16 -18.23 4.39
CA VAL A 256 -2.03 -16.85 4.91
C VAL A 256 -3.38 -16.35 5.40
N ILE A 257 -4.43 -16.49 4.58
CA ILE A 257 -5.80 -16.08 4.93
C ILE A 257 -6.28 -16.80 6.20
N LYS A 258 -6.16 -18.14 6.24
CA LYS A 258 -6.59 -18.98 7.36
C LYS A 258 -5.88 -18.64 8.67
N ASN A 259 -4.61 -18.23 8.61
CA ASN A 259 -3.82 -17.89 9.80
C ASN A 259 -3.89 -16.40 10.16
N THR A 260 -4.56 -15.56 9.35
CA THR A 260 -4.73 -14.14 9.67
C THR A 260 -5.91 -13.95 10.63
N PRO A 261 -5.71 -13.34 11.81
CA PRO A 261 -6.82 -13.03 12.72
C PRO A 261 -7.64 -11.87 12.13
N ALA A 262 -8.79 -12.18 11.53
CA ALA A 262 -9.66 -11.23 10.86
C ALA A 262 -11.13 -11.40 11.28
N GLN A 263 -11.85 -10.28 11.43
CA GLN A 263 -13.30 -10.25 11.67
C GLN A 263 -14.08 -9.74 10.45
N LYS A 264 -13.40 -8.98 9.59
CA LYS A 264 -13.91 -8.46 8.32
C LYS A 264 -12.80 -8.50 7.26
N ASP A 265 -13.18 -8.34 6.00
CA ASP A 265 -12.26 -8.40 4.87
C ASP A 265 -11.04 -7.47 5.02
N GLN A 266 -11.26 -6.26 5.56
CA GLN A 266 -10.21 -5.24 5.71
C GLN A 266 -9.18 -5.55 6.79
N ASP A 267 -9.42 -6.57 7.64
CA ASP A 267 -8.45 -7.03 8.62
C ASP A 267 -7.43 -8.01 7.99
N HIS A 268 -7.69 -8.49 6.76
CA HIS A 268 -6.76 -9.38 6.06
C HIS A 268 -5.55 -8.65 5.49
N ILE A 269 -4.46 -9.39 5.34
CA ILE A 269 -3.19 -8.88 4.83
C ILE A 269 -3.31 -8.58 3.33
N LYS A 270 -2.91 -7.37 2.92
CA LYS A 270 -2.79 -6.99 1.51
C LYS A 270 -1.73 -7.86 0.86
N MET A 271 -2.10 -8.60 -0.18
CA MET A 271 -1.19 -9.47 -0.93
C MET A 271 -1.06 -9.00 -2.38
N VAL A 272 0.12 -9.18 -2.95
CA VAL A 272 0.39 -9.03 -4.38
C VAL A 272 1.11 -10.29 -4.86
N VAL A 273 0.60 -10.90 -5.92
CA VAL A 273 1.01 -12.24 -6.34
C VAL A 273 1.39 -12.22 -7.80
N GLU A 274 2.64 -12.57 -8.08
CA GLU A 274 3.11 -12.84 -9.43
C GLU A 274 3.11 -14.36 -9.62
N GLN A 275 2.03 -14.85 -10.22
CA GLN A 275 1.87 -16.26 -10.55
C GLN A 275 2.58 -16.53 -11.89
N ASN A 276 3.86 -16.88 -11.84
CA ASN A 276 4.70 -17.06 -13.03
C ASN A 276 5.17 -18.53 -13.23
N PRO A 277 4.37 -19.38 -13.89
CA PRO A 277 4.75 -20.75 -14.22
C PRO A 277 5.84 -20.86 -15.28
N GLN A 278 6.19 -19.76 -15.96
CA GLN A 278 7.24 -19.72 -16.98
C GLN A 278 8.65 -19.67 -16.36
N ILE A 279 8.78 -19.54 -15.04
CA ILE A 279 10.07 -19.69 -14.35
C ILE A 279 10.59 -21.11 -14.61
N PRO A 280 11.81 -21.27 -15.20
CA PRO A 280 12.42 -22.57 -15.47
C PRO A 280 12.40 -23.53 -14.28
N ASP A 281 12.39 -24.84 -14.55
CA ASP A 281 12.34 -25.83 -13.48
C ASP A 281 13.64 -25.81 -12.65
N ARG A 282 13.48 -25.58 -11.35
CA ARG A 282 14.60 -25.44 -10.41
C ARG A 282 15.39 -26.73 -10.26
N THR A 283 14.71 -27.88 -10.24
CA THR A 283 15.36 -29.19 -10.10
C THR A 283 16.14 -29.54 -11.36
N ALA A 284 15.56 -29.29 -12.53
CA ALA A 284 16.19 -29.50 -13.82
C ALA A 284 17.49 -28.69 -13.97
N HIS A 285 17.47 -27.41 -13.57
CA HIS A 285 18.68 -26.60 -13.58
C HIS A 285 19.75 -27.14 -12.61
N LEU A 286 19.39 -27.41 -11.36
CA LEU A 286 20.34 -27.89 -10.34
C LEU A 286 20.98 -29.24 -10.69
N LEU A 287 20.22 -30.15 -11.32
CA LEU A 287 20.68 -31.52 -11.55
C LEU A 287 21.19 -31.78 -12.97
N ARG A 288 20.65 -31.07 -13.95
CA ARG A 288 20.88 -31.34 -15.38
C ARG A 288 21.43 -30.13 -16.13
N ASN A 289 21.70 -29.03 -15.43
CA ASN A 289 22.21 -27.78 -16.01
C ASN A 289 21.32 -27.27 -17.16
N GLU A 290 20.00 -27.45 -17.03
CA GLU A 290 19.00 -26.88 -17.93
C GLU A 290 18.86 -25.35 -17.67
N ALA A 291 17.84 -24.71 -18.28
CA ALA A 291 17.65 -23.26 -18.20
C ALA A 291 17.65 -22.72 -16.75
N ASP A 292 18.43 -21.66 -16.52
CA ASP A 292 18.61 -21.02 -15.21
C ASP A 292 17.36 -20.21 -14.78
N PRO A 293 16.75 -20.51 -13.62
CA PRO A 293 15.58 -19.78 -13.13
C PRO A 293 15.91 -18.42 -12.48
N THR A 294 17.18 -18.14 -12.18
CA THR A 294 17.60 -17.01 -11.32
C THR A 294 17.15 -15.66 -11.85
N LEU A 295 17.33 -15.40 -13.15
CA LEU A 295 16.93 -14.13 -13.75
C LEU A 295 15.41 -13.93 -13.73
N ALA A 296 14.64 -14.98 -14.04
CA ALA A 296 13.18 -14.92 -14.01
C ALA A 296 12.67 -14.67 -12.59
N MET A 297 13.25 -15.35 -11.59
CA MET A 297 12.94 -15.12 -10.18
C MET A 297 13.33 -13.72 -9.71
N PHE A 298 14.52 -13.23 -10.06
CA PHE A 298 14.97 -11.88 -9.74
C PHE A 298 14.02 -10.83 -10.32
N SER A 299 13.64 -10.98 -11.60
CA SER A 299 12.70 -10.08 -12.27
C SER A 299 11.36 -10.03 -11.54
N THR A 300 10.81 -11.18 -11.16
CA THR A 300 9.56 -11.24 -10.38
C THR A 300 9.73 -10.57 -9.01
N CYS A 301 10.83 -10.80 -8.28
CA CYS A 301 11.08 -10.12 -7.01
C CYS A 301 11.14 -8.58 -7.17
N LYS A 302 11.78 -8.07 -8.23
CA LYS A 302 11.85 -6.64 -8.53
C LYS A 302 10.49 -6.05 -8.85
N GLN A 303 9.65 -6.79 -9.56
CA GLN A 303 8.28 -6.38 -9.85
C GLN A 303 7.46 -6.27 -8.55
N LEU A 304 7.50 -7.29 -7.68
CA LEU A 304 6.80 -7.27 -6.39
C LEU A 304 7.26 -6.11 -5.50
N GLU A 305 8.57 -5.82 -5.48
CA GLU A 305 9.12 -4.64 -4.80
C GLU A 305 8.59 -3.33 -5.38
N ALA A 306 8.55 -3.19 -6.70
CA ALA A 306 8.02 -2.01 -7.38
C ALA A 306 6.51 -1.80 -7.12
N GLU A 307 5.76 -2.89 -6.98
CA GLU A 307 4.35 -2.89 -6.59
C GLU A 307 4.13 -2.60 -5.09
N GLY A 308 5.22 -2.37 -4.36
CA GLY A 308 5.22 -1.88 -2.99
C GLY A 308 5.05 -2.96 -1.94
N ALA A 309 5.41 -4.22 -2.24
CA ALA A 309 5.58 -5.24 -1.23
C ALA A 309 6.63 -4.79 -0.19
N GLN A 310 6.47 -5.23 1.06
CA GLN A 310 7.40 -4.97 2.17
C GLN A 310 8.18 -6.22 2.59
N ALA A 311 7.74 -7.39 2.16
CA ALA A 311 8.48 -8.65 2.23
C ALA A 311 8.03 -9.55 1.09
N ILE A 312 8.87 -10.52 0.70
CA ILE A 312 8.57 -11.50 -0.34
C ILE A 312 8.52 -12.90 0.27
N ALA A 313 7.47 -13.64 -0.04
CA ALA A 313 7.35 -15.08 0.24
C ALA A 313 7.50 -15.88 -1.06
N ILE A 314 8.21 -17.00 -0.98
CA ILE A 314 8.39 -17.93 -2.11
C ILE A 314 7.88 -19.32 -1.66
N PRO A 315 6.65 -19.74 -1.98
CA PRO A 315 6.14 -21.05 -1.60
C PRO A 315 6.71 -22.16 -2.50
N CYS A 316 8.04 -22.34 -2.48
CA CYS A 316 8.77 -23.39 -3.19
C CYS A 316 10.11 -23.68 -2.51
N ASN A 317 10.33 -24.91 -2.03
CA ASN A 317 11.56 -25.26 -1.32
C ASN A 317 12.79 -25.18 -2.23
N THR A 318 12.74 -25.77 -3.42
CA THR A 318 13.89 -25.81 -4.35
C THR A 318 14.28 -24.41 -4.85
N ALA A 319 13.33 -23.47 -4.91
CA ALA A 319 13.62 -22.08 -5.28
C ALA A 319 14.53 -21.37 -4.27
N HIS A 320 14.62 -21.86 -3.03
CA HIS A 320 15.47 -21.25 -2.01
C HIS A 320 16.97 -21.41 -2.29
N ALA A 321 17.36 -22.36 -3.15
CA ALA A 321 18.74 -22.51 -3.63
C ALA A 321 19.28 -21.23 -4.30
N PHE A 322 18.40 -20.38 -4.82
CA PHE A 322 18.76 -19.21 -5.62
C PHE A 322 18.64 -17.88 -4.85
N ILE A 323 18.16 -17.91 -3.60
CA ILE A 323 17.86 -16.69 -2.84
C ILE A 323 19.13 -15.91 -2.49
N GLU A 324 20.22 -16.58 -2.17
CA GLU A 324 21.49 -15.91 -1.81
C GLU A 324 22.01 -15.02 -2.94
N ALA A 325 21.78 -15.41 -4.20
CA ALA A 325 22.13 -14.61 -5.37
C ALA A 325 21.16 -13.42 -5.62
N ILE A 326 19.92 -13.51 -5.12
CA ILE A 326 18.85 -12.54 -5.40
C ILE A 326 18.74 -11.48 -4.30
N GLN A 327 18.73 -11.90 -3.02
CA GLN A 327 18.47 -11.06 -1.85
C GLN A 327 19.34 -9.79 -1.78
N PRO A 328 20.65 -9.82 -2.09
CA PRO A 328 21.51 -8.62 -2.03
C PRO A 328 21.08 -7.49 -2.98
N HIS A 329 20.27 -7.79 -4.00
CA HIS A 329 19.80 -6.83 -5.00
C HIS A 329 18.38 -6.29 -4.72
N LEU A 330 17.79 -6.65 -3.59
CA LEU A 330 16.47 -6.21 -3.14
C LEU A 330 16.60 -5.27 -1.93
N ARG A 331 15.68 -4.32 -1.82
CA ARG A 331 15.50 -3.39 -0.69
C ARG A 331 14.56 -3.95 0.37
N ILE A 332 13.83 -5.02 0.03
CA ILE A 332 12.90 -5.72 0.92
C ILE A 332 13.37 -7.17 1.15
N PRO A 333 13.10 -7.75 2.33
CA PRO A 333 13.51 -9.11 2.64
C PRO A 333 12.67 -10.16 1.93
N ILE A 334 13.32 -11.24 1.49
CA ILE A 334 12.71 -12.53 1.18
C ILE A 334 12.67 -13.34 2.48
N ILE A 335 11.50 -13.85 2.83
CA ILE A 335 11.33 -14.69 4.02
C ILE A 335 11.82 -16.10 3.67
N HIS A 336 12.95 -16.51 4.25
CA HIS A 336 13.58 -17.78 3.95
C HIS A 336 12.82 -18.96 4.58
N MET A 337 11.95 -19.62 3.80
CA MET A 337 11.06 -20.70 4.24
C MET A 337 11.80 -21.86 4.92
N LEU A 338 13.01 -22.20 4.43
CA LEU A 338 13.77 -23.32 5.00
C LEU A 338 14.30 -22.98 6.40
N HIS A 339 14.70 -21.72 6.65
CA HIS A 339 15.13 -21.27 7.98
C HIS A 339 13.94 -21.32 8.94
N VAL A 340 12.81 -20.75 8.51
CA VAL A 340 11.56 -20.76 9.28
C VAL A 340 11.15 -22.19 9.67
N THR A 341 11.34 -23.16 8.77
CA THR A 341 11.01 -24.57 9.01
C THR A 341 11.94 -25.20 10.04
N ILE A 342 13.26 -25.06 9.88
CA ILE A 342 14.25 -25.63 10.79
C ILE A 342 14.15 -24.98 12.18
N GLU A 343 14.04 -23.65 12.26
CA GLU A 343 13.84 -22.92 13.52
C GLU A 343 12.59 -23.41 14.26
N HIS A 344 11.48 -23.62 13.53
CA HIS A 344 10.25 -24.15 14.12
C HIS A 344 10.46 -25.54 14.72
N ILE A 345 11.09 -26.45 13.97
CA ILE A 345 11.33 -27.83 14.42
C ILE A 345 12.20 -27.84 15.68
N ILE A 346 13.30 -27.08 15.67
CA ILE A 346 14.21 -26.99 16.82
C ILE A 346 13.49 -26.42 18.03
N LYS A 347 12.71 -25.35 17.84
CA LYS A 347 11.96 -24.72 18.93
C LYS A 347 10.92 -25.66 19.53
N GLN A 348 10.24 -26.45 18.70
CA GLN A 348 9.11 -27.28 19.11
C GLN A 348 9.53 -28.65 19.65
N TYR A 349 10.55 -29.27 19.06
CA TYR A 349 10.93 -30.66 19.31
C TYR A 349 12.37 -30.82 19.81
N GLY A 350 13.16 -29.74 19.83
CA GLY A 350 14.58 -29.76 20.23
C GLY A 350 15.52 -30.21 19.10
N LYS A 351 16.83 -30.08 19.33
CA LYS A 351 17.86 -30.40 18.34
C LYS A 351 18.13 -31.91 18.16
N ALA A 352 17.76 -32.72 19.15
CA ALA A 352 18.02 -34.17 19.15
C ALA A 352 16.93 -34.97 18.40
N VAL A 353 15.84 -34.32 17.98
CA VAL A 353 14.74 -34.97 17.27
C VAL A 353 15.23 -35.52 15.93
N LYS A 354 14.78 -36.72 15.56
CA LYS A 354 15.10 -37.30 14.25
C LYS A 354 14.12 -36.78 13.20
N VAL A 355 14.64 -36.04 12.23
CA VAL A 355 13.83 -35.39 11.20
C VAL A 355 14.01 -36.07 9.85
N GLY A 356 12.93 -36.53 9.24
CA GLY A 356 12.93 -37.01 7.86
C GLY A 356 12.60 -35.89 6.88
N LEU A 357 13.26 -35.86 5.72
CA LEU A 357 13.01 -34.89 4.65
C LEU A 357 12.38 -35.58 3.44
N LEU A 358 11.11 -35.26 3.16
CA LEU A 358 10.41 -35.69 1.95
C LEU A 358 10.44 -34.54 0.94
N ALA A 359 11.38 -34.56 -0.01
CA ALA A 359 11.56 -33.48 -0.97
C ALA A 359 11.91 -34.00 -2.37
N THR A 360 11.87 -33.10 -3.35
CA THR A 360 12.36 -33.42 -4.70
C THR A 360 13.84 -33.79 -4.65
N SER A 361 14.30 -34.62 -5.59
CA SER A 361 15.73 -34.95 -5.70
C SER A 361 16.58 -33.70 -5.86
N GLY A 362 16.11 -32.68 -6.58
CA GLY A 362 16.80 -31.39 -6.69
C GLY A 362 17.01 -30.70 -5.33
N THR A 363 16.04 -30.79 -4.42
CA THR A 363 16.15 -30.21 -3.07
C THR A 363 17.13 -31.01 -2.19
N ILE A 364 17.15 -32.33 -2.34
CA ILE A 364 18.07 -33.19 -1.58
C ILE A 364 19.49 -33.01 -2.09
N GLU A 365 19.71 -33.12 -3.40
CA GLU A 365 21.04 -33.08 -4.02
C GLU A 365 21.69 -31.69 -3.96
N SER A 366 20.90 -30.61 -4.03
CA SER A 366 21.41 -29.25 -3.79
C SER A 366 21.78 -28.97 -2.34
N GLN A 367 21.45 -29.88 -1.41
CA GLN A 367 21.78 -29.76 0.01
C GLN A 367 21.19 -28.53 0.73
N VAL A 368 20.27 -27.78 0.11
CA VAL A 368 19.75 -26.52 0.68
C VAL A 368 19.15 -26.67 2.08
N TYR A 369 18.46 -27.77 2.38
CA TYR A 369 17.98 -28.06 3.73
C TYR A 369 19.09 -28.55 4.66
N HIS A 370 20.04 -29.33 4.14
CA HIS A 370 21.09 -29.97 4.91
C HIS A 370 22.09 -28.94 5.44
N GLU A 371 22.47 -27.96 4.62
CA GLU A 371 23.37 -26.88 5.04
C GLU A 371 22.79 -26.08 6.20
N ILE A 372 21.49 -25.77 6.13
CA ILE A 372 20.77 -25.02 7.17
C ILE A 372 20.64 -25.86 8.43
N ALA A 373 20.17 -27.11 8.29
CA ALA A 373 19.98 -28.00 9.42
C ALA A 373 21.31 -28.28 10.15
N SER A 374 22.38 -28.54 9.41
CA SER A 374 23.71 -28.81 9.96
C SER A 374 24.28 -27.62 10.72
N LYS A 375 24.17 -26.39 10.18
CA LYS A 375 24.56 -25.16 10.89
C LYS A 375 23.84 -25.01 12.23
N GLU A 376 22.61 -25.49 12.33
CA GLU A 376 21.81 -25.47 13.56
C GLU A 376 21.99 -26.70 14.46
N GLY A 377 22.81 -27.67 14.05
CA GLY A 377 23.09 -28.91 14.80
C GLY A 377 21.98 -29.96 14.69
N LEU A 378 21.22 -29.95 13.60
CA LEU A 378 20.15 -30.90 13.31
C LEU A 378 20.52 -31.79 12.11
N SER A 379 20.32 -33.10 12.25
CA SER A 379 20.60 -34.09 11.21
C SER A 379 19.32 -34.52 10.50
N LEU A 380 19.35 -34.55 9.17
CA LEU A 380 18.21 -34.96 8.35
C LEU A 380 18.37 -36.41 7.86
N LEU A 381 17.28 -37.17 7.92
CA LEU A 381 17.12 -38.48 7.29
C LEU A 381 16.46 -38.27 5.93
N ILE A 382 17.08 -38.79 4.87
CA ILE A 382 16.50 -38.79 3.52
C ILE A 382 16.09 -40.22 3.11
N PRO A 383 15.05 -40.38 2.28
CA PRO A 383 14.70 -41.68 1.73
C PRO A 383 15.87 -42.32 0.98
N GLU A 384 16.04 -43.63 1.12
CA GLU A 384 16.97 -44.37 0.26
C GLU A 384 16.55 -44.30 -1.22
N PRO A 385 17.47 -44.55 -2.18
CA PRO A 385 17.23 -44.27 -3.60
C PRO A 385 15.96 -44.87 -4.19
N GLU A 386 15.52 -46.05 -3.72
CA GLU A 386 14.27 -46.67 -4.17
C GLU A 386 13.03 -45.93 -3.66
N PHE A 387 13.02 -45.50 -2.40
CA PHE A 387 11.93 -44.72 -1.82
C PHE A 387 11.93 -43.26 -2.31
N GLN A 388 13.11 -42.71 -2.64
CA GLN A 388 13.20 -41.38 -3.24
C GLN A 388 12.54 -41.35 -4.63
N LYS A 389 12.59 -42.45 -5.39
CA LYS A 389 11.84 -42.57 -6.66
C LYS A 389 10.32 -42.50 -6.41
N GLU A 390 9.84 -43.09 -5.33
CA GLU A 390 8.42 -43.04 -4.94
C GLU A 390 8.00 -41.61 -4.54
N VAL A 391 8.85 -40.87 -3.83
CA VAL A 391 8.62 -39.43 -3.56
C VAL A 391 8.52 -38.64 -4.87
N MET A 392 9.46 -38.86 -5.80
CA MET A 392 9.44 -38.19 -7.11
C MET A 392 8.21 -38.57 -7.95
N ALA A 393 7.78 -39.84 -7.93
CA ALA A 393 6.57 -40.30 -8.60
C ALA A 393 5.30 -39.70 -7.98
N SER A 394 5.24 -39.61 -6.65
CA SER A 394 4.16 -38.93 -5.94
C SER A 394 4.04 -37.45 -6.33
N ILE A 395 5.17 -36.77 -6.57
CA ILE A 395 5.18 -35.35 -6.94
C ILE A 395 4.90 -35.14 -8.44
N TYR A 396 5.71 -35.76 -9.32
CA TYR A 396 5.80 -35.48 -10.76
C TYR A 396 5.23 -36.58 -11.65
N GLY A 397 4.89 -37.75 -11.09
CA GLY A 397 4.37 -38.87 -11.87
C GLY A 397 3.07 -38.53 -12.60
N PRO A 398 2.64 -39.38 -13.56
CA PRO A 398 1.41 -39.15 -14.32
C PRO A 398 0.14 -39.11 -13.44
N LYS A 399 0.19 -39.73 -12.26
CA LYS A 399 -0.83 -39.66 -11.20
C LYS A 399 -0.32 -38.92 -9.95
N GLY A 400 0.66 -38.05 -10.14
CA GLY A 400 1.30 -37.26 -9.08
C GLY A 400 0.52 -35.98 -8.75
N VAL A 401 0.90 -35.34 -7.65
CA VAL A 401 0.19 -34.16 -7.15
C VAL A 401 0.33 -32.93 -8.04
N LYS A 402 1.45 -32.78 -8.77
CA LYS A 402 1.58 -31.72 -9.78
C LYS A 402 0.67 -31.92 -11.00
N ALA A 403 0.23 -33.15 -11.26
CA ALA A 403 -0.72 -33.47 -12.31
C ALA A 403 -2.20 -33.34 -11.83
N GLY A 404 -2.43 -32.83 -10.62
CA GLY A 404 -3.76 -32.58 -10.06
C GLY A 404 -4.32 -33.71 -9.19
N PHE A 405 -3.53 -34.75 -8.89
CA PHE A 405 -3.96 -35.86 -8.04
C PHE A 405 -3.53 -35.67 -6.59
N SER A 406 -4.46 -35.55 -5.64
CA SER A 406 -4.15 -35.46 -4.21
C SER A 406 -4.56 -36.71 -3.41
N LYS A 407 -4.99 -37.77 -4.12
CA LYS A 407 -5.48 -39.04 -3.57
C LYS A 407 -5.06 -40.19 -4.48
N GLY A 408 -5.13 -41.42 -3.96
CA GLY A 408 -4.78 -42.64 -4.71
C GLY A 408 -3.28 -42.82 -4.82
N GLN A 409 -2.79 -43.15 -6.03
CA GLN A 409 -1.41 -43.58 -6.25
C GLN A 409 -0.34 -42.64 -5.67
N CYS A 410 -0.50 -41.32 -5.81
CA CYS A 410 0.47 -40.37 -5.25
C CYS A 410 0.60 -40.48 -3.72
N VAL A 411 -0.50 -40.73 -3.02
CA VAL A 411 -0.51 -40.92 -1.56
C VAL A 411 0.11 -42.27 -1.21
N GLU A 412 -0.21 -43.32 -1.96
CA GLU A 412 0.36 -44.66 -1.77
C GLU A 412 1.89 -44.65 -1.95
N ASP A 413 2.39 -44.02 -3.01
CA ASP A 413 3.82 -43.90 -3.28
C ASP A 413 4.53 -43.09 -2.18
N LEU A 414 3.95 -41.97 -1.76
CA LEU A 414 4.52 -41.19 -0.66
C LEU A 414 4.52 -41.96 0.67
N THR A 415 3.47 -42.75 0.92
CA THR A 415 3.34 -43.55 2.15
C THR A 415 4.48 -44.56 2.28
N LYS A 416 4.94 -45.16 1.17
CA LYS A 416 6.13 -46.04 1.19
C LYS A 416 7.38 -45.33 1.71
N ALA A 417 7.60 -44.09 1.26
CA ALA A 417 8.74 -43.28 1.69
C ALA A 417 8.60 -42.79 3.15
N ILE A 418 7.38 -42.45 3.57
CA ILE A 418 7.04 -42.14 4.96
C ILE A 418 7.38 -43.34 5.86
N ASP A 419 6.87 -44.53 5.52
CA ASP A 419 7.10 -45.75 6.30
C ASP A 419 8.57 -46.08 6.44
N HIS A 420 9.35 -45.94 5.37
CA HIS A 420 10.79 -46.11 5.39
C HIS A 420 11.48 -45.14 6.37
N LEU A 421 11.15 -43.84 6.30
CA LEU A 421 11.73 -42.85 7.21
C LEU A 421 11.31 -43.09 8.67
N THR A 422 10.05 -43.49 8.91
CA THR A 422 9.54 -43.85 10.25
C THR A 422 10.27 -45.07 10.83
N GLN A 423 10.54 -46.09 10.01
CA GLN A 423 11.33 -47.27 10.42
C GLN A 423 12.77 -46.89 10.79
N ARG A 424 13.35 -45.92 10.07
CA ARG A 424 14.68 -45.34 10.37
C ARG A 424 14.65 -44.37 11.57
N GLY A 425 13.48 -44.17 12.15
CA GLY A 425 13.29 -43.46 13.41
C GLY A 425 12.96 -41.98 13.26
N ALA A 426 12.52 -41.52 12.10
CA ALA A 426 12.00 -40.15 11.96
C ALA A 426 10.78 -39.96 12.88
N GLU A 427 10.80 -38.89 13.67
CA GLU A 427 9.73 -38.46 14.57
C GLU A 427 8.98 -37.25 13.98
N VAL A 428 9.66 -36.47 13.14
CA VAL A 428 9.11 -35.32 12.40
C VAL A 428 9.45 -35.50 10.92
N LEU A 429 8.48 -35.28 10.04
CA LEU A 429 8.67 -35.29 8.59
C LEU A 429 8.49 -33.89 8.02
N ILE A 430 9.52 -33.36 7.38
CA ILE A 430 9.43 -32.14 6.58
C ILE A 430 8.79 -32.50 5.24
N LEU A 431 7.66 -31.86 4.96
CA LEU A 431 7.01 -31.88 3.65
C LEU A 431 7.74 -30.92 2.69
N GLY A 432 8.98 -31.28 2.35
CA GLY A 432 9.96 -30.48 1.62
C GLY A 432 9.68 -30.26 0.13
N CYS A 433 8.48 -30.58 -0.35
CA CYS A 433 7.93 -30.10 -1.61
C CYS A 433 6.53 -29.53 -1.32
N THR A 434 6.27 -28.31 -1.75
CA THR A 434 5.09 -27.52 -1.34
C THR A 434 3.76 -28.08 -1.87
N GLU A 435 3.80 -29.05 -2.77
CA GLU A 435 2.65 -29.84 -3.20
C GLU A 435 2.33 -31.02 -2.27
N LEU A 436 3.26 -31.52 -1.46
CA LEU A 436 3.01 -32.64 -0.53
C LEU A 436 1.94 -32.33 0.53
N PRO A 437 1.87 -31.13 1.13
CA PRO A 437 0.80 -30.77 2.06
C PRO A 437 -0.61 -30.92 1.48
N LEU A 438 -0.78 -30.86 0.15
CA LEU A 438 -2.09 -31.03 -0.51
C LEU A 438 -2.66 -32.45 -0.32
N MET A 439 -1.82 -33.44 -0.03
CA MET A 439 -2.24 -34.81 0.28
C MET A 439 -2.60 -35.01 1.76
N PHE A 440 -2.21 -34.09 2.63
CA PHE A 440 -2.46 -34.13 4.08
C PHE A 440 -3.15 -32.84 4.56
N PRO A 441 -4.31 -32.48 3.99
CA PRO A 441 -4.96 -31.21 4.32
C PRO A 441 -5.29 -31.17 5.81
N ASP A 442 -4.84 -30.11 6.48
CA ASP A 442 -5.06 -29.83 7.90
C ASP A 442 -4.52 -30.89 8.89
N GLN A 443 -3.69 -31.83 8.43
CA GLN A 443 -3.05 -32.80 9.32
C GLN A 443 -1.71 -32.27 9.84
N THR A 444 -1.52 -32.34 11.16
CA THR A 444 -0.26 -31.99 11.82
C THR A 444 0.56 -33.21 12.22
N SER A 445 -0.03 -34.40 12.17
CA SER A 445 0.62 -35.67 12.48
C SER A 445 -0.10 -36.82 11.76
N ILE A 446 0.63 -37.90 11.50
CA ILE A 446 0.09 -39.16 10.95
C ILE A 446 0.51 -40.34 11.81
N VAL A 447 -0.16 -41.48 11.61
CA VAL A 447 0.27 -42.76 12.16
C VAL A 447 0.87 -43.59 11.03
N SER A 448 2.15 -43.92 11.16
CA SER A 448 2.90 -44.76 10.21
C SER A 448 3.60 -45.85 11.01
N GLN A 449 3.48 -47.11 10.57
CA GLN A 449 4.13 -48.26 11.22
C GLN A 449 3.86 -48.33 12.75
N GLY A 450 2.63 -47.99 13.16
CA GLY A 450 2.20 -47.98 14.57
C GLY A 450 2.77 -46.83 15.42
N LYS A 451 3.51 -45.88 14.83
CA LYS A 451 4.08 -44.71 15.50
C LYS A 451 3.40 -43.44 15.04
N ARG A 452 3.21 -42.50 15.98
CA ARG A 452 2.81 -41.13 15.65
C ARG A 452 4.03 -40.38 15.14
N VAL A 453 3.89 -39.74 13.98
CA VAL A 453 4.93 -38.94 13.33
C VAL A 453 4.36 -37.56 13.03
N GLU A 454 5.05 -36.52 13.48
CA GLU A 454 4.61 -35.14 13.27
C GLU A 454 4.95 -34.68 11.85
N LEU A 455 4.10 -33.85 11.26
CA LEU A 455 4.29 -33.27 9.93
C LEU A 455 4.67 -31.79 10.06
N ALA A 456 5.84 -31.44 9.55
CA ALA A 456 6.25 -30.06 9.37
C ALA A 456 5.92 -29.63 7.93
N ASP A 457 4.91 -28.77 7.78
CA ASP A 457 4.53 -28.15 6.51
C ASP A 457 5.21 -26.78 6.34
N PRO A 458 6.26 -26.67 5.50
CA PRO A 458 6.97 -25.42 5.28
C PRO A 458 6.07 -24.29 4.78
N THR A 459 5.04 -24.61 3.99
CA THR A 459 4.11 -23.61 3.44
C THR A 459 3.26 -22.98 4.55
N THR A 460 2.75 -23.79 5.48
CA THR A 460 2.01 -23.27 6.66
C THR A 460 2.91 -22.46 7.57
N LEU A 461 4.15 -22.91 7.79
CA LEU A 461 5.11 -22.21 8.65
C LEU A 461 5.53 -20.86 8.04
N LEU A 462 5.77 -20.81 6.73
CA LEU A 462 6.00 -19.58 5.99
C LEU A 462 4.81 -18.63 6.11
N ALA A 463 3.58 -19.14 5.93
CA ALA A 463 2.37 -18.32 6.03
C ALA A 463 2.22 -17.69 7.42
N LYS A 464 2.39 -18.49 8.48
CA LYS A 464 2.39 -18.00 9.86
C LYS A 464 3.47 -16.95 10.12
N LYS A 465 4.68 -17.13 9.56
CA LYS A 465 5.75 -16.12 9.67
C LYS A 465 5.38 -14.83 8.96
N CYS A 466 4.77 -14.91 7.78
CA CYS A 466 4.29 -13.73 7.04
C CYS A 466 3.21 -12.98 7.82
N VAL A 467 2.23 -13.70 8.40
CA VAL A 467 1.20 -13.10 9.26
C VAL A 467 1.81 -12.43 10.48
N HIS A 468 2.74 -13.11 11.16
CA HIS A 468 3.42 -12.55 12.31
C HIS A 468 4.21 -11.28 11.96
N LEU A 469 4.87 -11.24 10.80
CA LEU A 469 5.54 -10.01 10.33
C LEU A 469 4.52 -8.90 10.08
N ALA A 470 3.41 -9.20 9.40
CA ALA A 470 2.38 -8.21 9.08
C ALA A 470 1.76 -7.54 10.33
N LEU A 471 1.60 -8.30 11.42
CA LEU A 471 0.99 -7.81 12.66
C LEU A 471 1.96 -7.03 13.58
N ASN A 472 3.27 -7.03 13.28
CA ASN A 472 4.30 -6.36 14.08
C ASN A 472 5.00 -5.21 13.34
N VAL A 473 4.45 -4.77 12.20
CA VAL A 473 4.85 -3.57 11.46
C VAL A 473 3.92 -2.43 11.83
#